data_AF-A0A9D8ZUE3-F1
#
_entry.id   AF-A0A9D8ZUE3-F1
#
_cell.length_a   1.000
_cell.length_b   1.000
_cell.length_c   1.000
_cell.angle_alpha   90.00
_cell.angle_beta   90.00
_cell.angle_gamma   90.00
#
_symmetry.space_group_name_H-M   'P 1'
#
loop_
_entity.id
_entity.type
_entity.pdbx_description
1 polymer ?
#
loop_
_entity_poly.entity_id
_entity_poly.type
_entity_poly.pdbx_seq_one_letter_code
_entity_poly.pdbx_strand_id
1 'polypeptide(L)'
;MKKLQIYICLSVLFISCEKKLSDNTKKIVDQINQYSSLEYPYIGMHGAESDLYQLFDTLKQTASNKELVHLIDHKNTVLNGYAVWGLVDNKYNGLEYIFKRVLKSNKTLYTISFDVGSDDHLSHLLYSRLKSNLLFSDSSDSTYYLNKISIIDSLILYSNHLPGYYDREYGSYLRNSSLSNNDQDPETYNRVKYLALKEKDLMALVELAKYRYPSDTENILSFNEEAFEAISHFPHPDFWKFLESFKFTAMEKQYYESIAAYKNEKSKQLLSEIYSHLNKENANIGYFEELYEAVVRNYDPIYDSIIKKFWLEYKIIDFSTTTRLLETDPEKASSIFAEGLSTSKNLRFQNFLLIDYPENSNYGFPEDSMLVLMLDSIEKFNPDKIPQVYRQTINSVNFLYFPTLIEKLEKERPQYIVKSLLKKLDSKIYAFESYHVSRILLLYNENTINDQVIKILKRRQKYWDKGNWSTSFREMFLEFKISL
;
A
#
# COMPACT_ATOMS: atom_id res chain seq x y z
N MET A 1 -31.98 -31.30 82.96
CA MET A 1 -30.87 -30.40 82.59
C MET A 1 -29.83 -31.15 81.77
N LYS A 2 -29.87 -31.06 80.43
CA LYS A 2 -28.75 -31.35 79.52
C LYS A 2 -28.95 -30.54 78.25
N LYS A 3 -28.12 -29.53 78.01
CA LYS A 3 -27.91 -28.93 76.69
C LYS A 3 -26.43 -29.06 76.37
N LEU A 4 -26.16 -29.97 75.45
CA LEU A 4 -24.92 -30.13 74.71
C LEU A 4 -25.35 -30.13 73.26
N GLN A 5 -24.85 -29.22 72.42
CA GLN A 5 -24.46 -29.50 71.03
C GLN A 5 -24.05 -28.22 70.28
N ILE A 6 -22.75 -28.24 69.90
CA ILE A 6 -22.22 -27.94 68.57
C ILE A 6 -22.14 -26.46 68.15
N TYR A 7 -20.96 -25.89 68.39
CA TYR A 7 -20.34 -24.86 67.56
C TYR A 7 -19.27 -25.53 66.68
N ILE A 8 -19.61 -25.93 65.45
CA ILE A 8 -18.64 -26.29 64.39
C ILE A 8 -19.26 -25.92 63.04
N CYS A 9 -18.43 -25.36 62.14
CA CYS A 9 -18.67 -25.07 60.71
C CYS A 9 -19.40 -23.78 60.33
N LEU A 10 -18.71 -22.65 60.51
CA LEU A 10 -18.96 -21.42 59.73
C LEU A 10 -17.67 -20.93 59.07
N SER A 11 -16.91 -21.87 58.47
CA SER A 11 -15.63 -21.60 57.81
C SER A 11 -15.39 -22.44 56.54
N VAL A 12 -16.45 -22.80 55.81
CA VAL A 12 -16.34 -23.40 54.46
C VAL A 12 -17.55 -22.99 53.60
N LEU A 13 -17.67 -21.70 53.26
CA LEU A 13 -18.56 -21.22 52.19
C LEU A 13 -17.89 -20.12 51.34
N PHE A 14 -16.56 -20.19 51.19
CA PHE A 14 -15.90 -19.70 49.99
C PHE A 14 -15.66 -20.92 49.08
N ILE A 15 -16.77 -21.51 48.59
CA ILE A 15 -16.68 -22.37 47.42
C ILE A 15 -16.28 -21.43 46.28
N SER A 16 -14.99 -21.50 45.95
CA SER A 16 -14.44 -21.06 44.68
C SER A 16 -15.41 -21.49 43.58
N CYS A 17 -16.16 -20.53 43.02
CA CYS A 17 -16.93 -20.76 41.82
C CYS A 17 -15.90 -20.87 40.68
N GLU A 18 -15.24 -22.03 40.59
CA GLU A 18 -14.51 -22.41 39.38
C GLU A 18 -15.53 -22.35 38.24
N LYS A 19 -15.36 -21.36 37.35
CA LYS A 19 -16.21 -21.17 36.19
C LYS A 19 -16.03 -22.37 35.26
N LYS A 20 -16.88 -23.39 35.44
CA LYS A 20 -16.83 -24.62 34.65
C LYS A 20 -17.31 -24.32 33.23
N LEU A 21 -16.50 -24.71 32.24
CA LEU A 21 -16.91 -24.73 30.84
C LEU A 21 -18.13 -25.64 30.65
N SER A 22 -19.03 -25.27 29.75
CA SER A 22 -20.11 -26.15 29.30
C SER A 22 -19.53 -27.40 28.63
N ASP A 23 -20.31 -28.49 28.60
CA ASP A 23 -19.85 -29.75 27.99
C ASP A 23 -19.55 -29.59 26.50
N ASN A 24 -20.26 -28.70 25.80
CA ASN A 24 -20.01 -28.41 24.39
C ASN A 24 -18.70 -27.64 24.20
N THR A 25 -18.50 -26.55 24.96
CA THR A 25 -17.25 -25.78 24.92
C THR A 25 -16.05 -26.65 25.31
N LYS A 26 -16.20 -27.51 26.32
CA LYS A 26 -15.14 -28.42 26.75
C LYS A 26 -14.69 -29.37 25.64
N LYS A 27 -15.63 -29.97 24.89
CA LYS A 27 -15.30 -30.86 23.76
C LYS A 27 -14.45 -30.15 22.70
N ILE A 28 -14.82 -28.92 22.35
CA ILE A 28 -14.10 -28.12 21.35
C ILE A 28 -12.71 -27.74 21.88
N VAL A 29 -12.65 -27.32 23.15
CA VAL A 29 -11.38 -27.00 23.85
C VAL A 29 -10.44 -28.21 23.85
N ASP A 30 -10.95 -29.41 24.12
CA ASP A 30 -10.15 -30.65 24.11
C ASP A 30 -9.61 -30.98 22.71
N GLN A 31 -10.33 -30.65 21.64
CA GLN A 31 -9.86 -30.79 20.26
C GLN A 31 -8.79 -29.76 19.89
N ILE A 32 -9.02 -28.48 20.21
CA ILE A 32 -8.05 -27.40 19.96
C ILE A 32 -6.75 -27.63 20.76
N ASN A 33 -6.85 -28.26 21.94
CA ASN A 33 -5.69 -28.56 22.78
C ASN A 33 -4.61 -29.43 22.11
N GLN A 34 -4.94 -30.10 21.01
CA GLN A 34 -4.02 -30.93 20.23
C GLN A 34 -3.06 -30.11 19.35
N TYR A 35 -3.34 -28.81 19.18
CA TYR A 35 -2.59 -27.92 18.29
C TYR A 35 -1.64 -27.05 19.10
N SER A 36 -0.44 -26.82 18.55
CA SER A 36 0.59 -25.95 19.13
C SER A 36 0.69 -24.58 18.46
N SER A 37 -0.04 -24.38 17.36
CA SER A 37 -0.07 -23.15 16.58
C SER A 37 -1.52 -22.73 16.32
N LEU A 38 -1.74 -21.42 16.26
CA LEU A 38 -3.00 -20.84 15.84
C LEU A 38 -3.00 -20.71 14.33
N GLU A 39 -4.07 -21.16 13.66
CA GLU A 39 -4.17 -21.14 12.21
C GLU A 39 -5.21 -20.10 11.76
N TYR A 40 -4.90 -19.38 10.69
CA TYR A 40 -5.85 -18.53 9.97
C TYR A 40 -6.74 -19.41 9.06
N PRO A 41 -7.80 -18.85 8.42
CA PRO A 41 -8.74 -19.65 7.63
C PRO A 41 -8.10 -20.50 6.53
N TYR A 42 -7.01 -20.01 5.94
CA TYR A 42 -6.29 -20.65 4.85
C TYR A 42 -4.83 -20.90 5.24
N ILE A 43 -4.32 -22.10 4.95
CA ILE A 43 -2.97 -22.57 5.26
C ILE A 43 -2.31 -23.24 4.05
N GLY A 44 -0.97 -23.24 4.02
CA GLY A 44 -0.15 -23.77 2.95
C GLY A 44 -0.11 -22.91 1.68
N MET A 45 0.79 -23.28 0.76
CA MET A 45 1.09 -22.55 -0.49
C MET A 45 -0.13 -22.35 -1.40
N HIS A 46 -1.13 -23.23 -1.29
CA HIS A 46 -2.35 -23.17 -2.11
C HIS A 46 -3.59 -22.67 -1.35
N GLY A 47 -3.43 -22.23 -0.09
CA GLY A 47 -4.54 -21.72 0.72
C GLY A 47 -5.62 -22.75 0.99
N ALA A 48 -5.24 -23.94 1.45
CA ALA A 48 -6.21 -24.95 1.88
C ALA A 48 -6.93 -24.48 3.16
N GLU A 49 -8.21 -24.81 3.30
CA GLU A 49 -8.97 -24.48 4.51
C GLU A 49 -8.40 -25.18 5.74
N SER A 50 -8.35 -24.47 6.87
CA SER A 50 -7.87 -25.01 8.15
C SER A 50 -9.00 -25.68 8.95
N ASP A 51 -8.83 -26.96 9.26
CA ASP A 51 -9.70 -27.69 10.20
C ASP A 51 -9.69 -27.05 11.60
N LEU A 52 -8.53 -26.54 12.04
CA LEU A 52 -8.41 -25.85 13.32
C LEU A 52 -9.19 -24.53 13.34
N TYR A 53 -9.19 -23.79 12.23
CA TYR A 53 -9.98 -22.57 12.12
C TYR A 53 -11.50 -22.87 12.16
N GLN A 54 -11.96 -23.98 11.57
CA GLN A 54 -13.35 -24.41 11.69
C GLN A 54 -13.75 -24.74 13.14
N LEU A 55 -12.82 -25.31 13.93
CA LEU A 55 -13.02 -25.50 15.37
C LEU A 55 -13.12 -24.16 16.10
N PHE A 56 -12.33 -23.15 15.71
CA PHE A 56 -12.47 -21.80 16.24
C PHE A 56 -13.84 -21.18 15.93
N ASP A 57 -14.32 -21.27 14.69
CA ASP A 57 -15.64 -20.75 14.34
C ASP A 57 -16.74 -21.42 15.16
N THR A 58 -16.62 -22.73 15.40
CA THR A 58 -17.53 -23.46 16.29
C THR A 58 -17.41 -23.00 17.74
N LEU A 59 -16.18 -22.80 18.25
CA LEU A 59 -15.93 -22.29 19.60
C LEU A 59 -16.57 -20.90 19.80
N LYS A 60 -16.35 -19.98 18.85
CA LYS A 60 -16.89 -18.62 18.86
C LYS A 60 -18.42 -18.60 18.94
N GLN A 61 -19.07 -19.48 18.18
CA GLN A 61 -20.54 -19.56 18.12
C GLN A 61 -21.16 -20.23 19.36
N THR A 62 -20.46 -21.17 20.00
CA THR A 62 -21.03 -22.01 21.06
C THR A 62 -20.63 -21.58 22.47
N ALA A 63 -19.44 -21.02 22.66
CA ALA A 63 -18.97 -20.57 23.95
C ALA A 63 -19.59 -19.21 24.31
N SER A 64 -20.05 -19.07 25.55
CA SER A 64 -20.44 -17.77 26.08
C SER A 64 -19.22 -16.86 26.23
N ASN A 65 -19.42 -15.54 26.18
CA ASN A 65 -18.35 -14.57 26.46
C ASN A 65 -17.68 -14.81 27.83
N LYS A 66 -18.40 -15.34 28.83
CA LYS A 66 -17.80 -15.69 30.13
C LYS A 66 -16.81 -16.86 30.04
N GLU A 67 -17.10 -17.84 29.19
CA GLU A 67 -16.21 -18.97 28.91
C GLU A 67 -15.02 -18.53 28.09
N LEU A 68 -15.21 -17.72 27.04
CA LEU A 68 -14.11 -17.13 26.27
C LEU A 68 -13.18 -16.30 27.18
N VAL A 69 -13.74 -15.48 28.08
CA VAL A 69 -12.92 -14.74 29.06
C VAL A 69 -12.11 -15.67 29.98
N HIS A 70 -12.67 -16.82 30.36
CA HIS A 70 -11.95 -17.83 31.14
C HIS A 70 -10.81 -18.49 30.34
N LEU A 71 -11.01 -18.72 29.04
CA LEU A 71 -10.01 -19.33 28.15
C LEU A 71 -8.80 -18.44 27.85
N ILE A 72 -8.86 -17.12 28.09
CA ILE A 72 -7.71 -16.22 27.92
C ILE A 72 -6.51 -16.63 28.79
N ASP A 73 -6.74 -17.28 29.94
CA ASP A 73 -5.67 -17.75 30.83
C ASP A 73 -5.36 -19.23 30.67
N HIS A 74 -5.90 -19.88 29.63
CA HIS A 74 -5.67 -21.29 29.38
C HIS A 74 -4.16 -21.58 29.22
N LYS A 75 -3.77 -22.83 29.50
CA LYS A 75 -2.37 -23.28 29.42
C LYS A 75 -1.89 -23.39 27.98
N ASN A 76 -2.75 -23.87 27.08
CA ASN A 76 -2.50 -23.88 25.64
C ASN A 76 -2.78 -22.49 25.05
N THR A 77 -1.75 -21.82 24.54
CA THR A 77 -1.81 -20.44 24.03
C THR A 77 -2.67 -20.27 22.77
N VAL A 78 -2.90 -21.32 21.98
CA VAL A 78 -3.83 -21.32 20.84
C VAL A 78 -5.25 -20.98 21.32
N LEU A 79 -5.67 -21.58 22.46
CA LEU A 79 -6.97 -21.25 23.07
C LEU A 79 -7.02 -19.82 23.57
N ASN A 80 -5.91 -19.26 24.04
CA ASN A 80 -5.86 -17.86 24.46
C ASN A 80 -6.06 -16.93 23.25
N GLY A 81 -5.41 -17.22 22.12
CA GLY A 81 -5.55 -16.47 20.87
C GLY A 81 -6.96 -16.56 20.30
N TYR A 82 -7.53 -17.76 20.20
CA TYR A 82 -8.91 -17.94 19.73
C TYR A 82 -9.96 -17.36 20.68
N ALA A 83 -9.72 -17.39 21.99
CA ALA A 83 -10.59 -16.71 22.94
C ALA A 83 -10.58 -15.19 22.73
N VAL A 84 -9.41 -14.60 22.47
CA VAL A 84 -9.27 -13.19 22.13
C VAL A 84 -10.02 -12.85 20.84
N TRP A 85 -9.82 -13.62 19.77
CA TRP A 85 -10.55 -13.41 18.50
C TRP A 85 -12.06 -13.56 18.68
N GLY A 86 -12.51 -14.60 19.38
CA GLY A 86 -13.93 -14.82 19.64
C GLY A 86 -14.57 -13.67 20.40
N LEU A 87 -13.87 -13.07 21.38
CA LEU A 87 -14.39 -11.90 22.10
C LEU A 87 -14.45 -10.64 21.23
N VAL A 88 -13.50 -10.46 20.31
CA VAL A 88 -13.53 -9.37 19.33
C VAL A 88 -14.71 -9.55 18.39
N ASP A 89 -14.82 -10.72 17.76
CA ASP A 89 -15.87 -11.04 16.79
C ASP A 89 -17.28 -11.00 17.44
N ASN A 90 -17.39 -11.40 18.71
CA ASN A 90 -18.64 -11.33 19.49
C ASN A 90 -18.94 -9.93 20.06
N LYS A 91 -18.17 -8.91 19.67
CA LYS A 91 -18.32 -7.50 20.11
C LYS A 91 -18.43 -7.38 21.64
N TYR A 92 -17.52 -8.04 22.35
CA TYR A 92 -17.55 -8.05 23.81
C TYR A 92 -17.29 -6.66 24.40
N ASN A 93 -18.24 -6.14 25.18
CA ASN A 93 -18.14 -4.79 25.74
C ASN A 93 -16.91 -4.54 26.63
N GLY A 94 -16.26 -5.58 27.19
CA GLY A 94 -15.12 -5.44 28.09
C GLY A 94 -13.74 -5.59 27.43
N LEU A 95 -13.63 -5.44 26.10
CA LEU A 95 -12.37 -5.66 25.38
C LEU A 95 -11.19 -4.83 25.90
N GLU A 96 -11.40 -3.62 26.43
CA GLU A 96 -10.33 -2.80 27.00
C GLU A 96 -9.69 -3.45 28.25
N TYR A 97 -10.47 -4.18 29.06
CA TYR A 97 -9.94 -4.95 30.18
C TYR A 97 -9.19 -6.18 29.71
N ILE A 98 -9.71 -6.82 28.66
CA ILE A 98 -9.03 -7.96 28.02
C ILE A 98 -7.70 -7.52 27.44
N PHE A 99 -7.67 -6.39 26.73
CA PHE A 99 -6.46 -5.81 26.16
C PHE A 99 -5.41 -5.53 27.23
N LYS A 100 -5.76 -4.80 28.31
CA LYS A 100 -4.84 -4.56 29.45
C LYS A 100 -4.28 -5.86 30.01
N ARG A 101 -5.13 -6.89 30.12
CA ARG A 101 -4.75 -8.19 30.66
C ARG A 101 -3.75 -8.91 29.76
N VAL A 102 -4.04 -9.01 28.46
CA VAL A 102 -3.16 -9.70 27.51
C VAL A 102 -1.87 -8.92 27.28
N LEU A 103 -1.93 -7.60 27.25
CA LEU A 103 -0.76 -6.72 27.18
C LEU A 103 0.19 -6.95 28.37
N LYS A 104 -0.35 -6.97 29.60
CA LYS A 104 0.44 -7.24 30.81
C LYS A 104 1.02 -8.65 30.85
N SER A 105 0.29 -9.64 30.32
CA SER A 105 0.74 -11.04 30.32
C SER A 105 1.96 -11.27 29.43
N ASN A 106 2.14 -10.44 28.39
CA ASN A 106 3.18 -10.56 27.37
C ASN A 106 3.27 -11.96 26.72
N LYS A 107 2.19 -12.74 26.74
CA LYS A 107 2.17 -14.09 26.18
C LYS A 107 2.29 -14.03 24.65
N THR A 108 3.09 -14.95 24.12
CA THR A 108 3.25 -15.19 22.68
C THR A 108 2.64 -16.53 22.27
N LEU A 109 2.36 -16.67 20.97
CA LEU A 109 1.96 -17.92 20.32
C LEU A 109 2.41 -17.91 18.86
N TYR A 110 2.68 -19.09 18.32
CA TYR A 110 2.96 -19.24 16.90
C TYR A 110 1.67 -19.23 16.08
N THR A 111 1.63 -18.43 15.03
CA THR A 111 0.50 -18.29 14.10
C THR A 111 0.89 -18.75 12.70
N ILE A 112 -0.07 -19.23 11.93
CA ILE A 112 0.12 -19.71 10.55
C ILE A 112 -0.98 -19.14 9.65
N SER A 113 -0.60 -18.44 8.58
CA SER A 113 -1.48 -17.97 7.51
C SER A 113 -0.84 -18.25 6.17
N PHE A 114 -1.55 -18.96 5.28
CA PHE A 114 -0.98 -19.51 4.06
C PHE A 114 0.31 -20.29 4.37
N ASP A 115 1.39 -20.05 3.65
CA ASP A 115 2.71 -20.63 3.88
C ASP A 115 3.61 -19.78 4.80
N VAL A 116 3.05 -18.79 5.49
CA VAL A 116 3.75 -17.89 6.40
C VAL A 116 3.39 -18.23 7.84
N GLY A 117 4.41 -18.35 8.71
CA GLY A 117 4.21 -18.47 10.15
C GLY A 117 5.09 -17.52 10.94
N SER A 118 4.60 -17.09 12.10
CA SER A 118 5.20 -16.04 12.92
C SER A 118 4.86 -16.21 14.40
N ASP A 119 5.74 -15.77 15.30
CA ASP A 119 5.41 -15.63 16.72
C ASP A 119 4.69 -14.30 16.97
N ASP A 120 3.43 -14.37 17.41
CA ASP A 120 2.59 -13.20 17.71
C ASP A 120 2.41 -12.99 19.22
N HIS A 121 2.17 -11.73 19.62
CA HIS A 121 1.66 -11.42 20.96
C HIS A 121 0.14 -11.44 20.99
N LEU A 122 -0.46 -11.88 22.11
CA LEU A 122 -1.93 -11.86 22.28
C LEU A 122 -2.54 -10.45 22.17
N SER A 123 -1.80 -9.42 22.59
CA SER A 123 -2.23 -8.03 22.43
C SER A 123 -2.25 -7.59 20.97
N HIS A 124 -1.27 -8.05 20.18
CA HIS A 124 -1.23 -7.83 18.74
C HIS A 124 -2.43 -8.50 18.06
N LEU A 125 -2.69 -9.78 18.35
CA LEU A 125 -3.84 -10.51 17.79
C LEU A 125 -5.19 -9.86 18.10
N LEU A 126 -5.37 -9.32 19.31
CA LEU A 126 -6.59 -8.61 19.66
C LEU A 126 -6.76 -7.36 18.78
N TYR A 127 -5.70 -6.55 18.72
CA TYR A 127 -5.72 -5.26 18.04
C TYR A 127 -5.81 -5.40 16.51
N SER A 128 -5.08 -6.35 15.92
CA SER A 128 -5.15 -6.65 14.49
C SER A 128 -6.52 -7.20 14.09
N ARG A 129 -7.14 -8.05 14.92
CA ARG A 129 -8.51 -8.54 14.67
C ARG A 129 -9.55 -7.42 14.76
N LEU A 130 -9.39 -6.46 15.67
CA LEU A 130 -10.25 -5.26 15.72
C LEU A 130 -10.15 -4.44 14.43
N LYS A 131 -8.93 -4.16 13.97
CA LYS A 131 -8.70 -3.42 12.72
C LYS A 131 -9.25 -4.16 11.51
N SER A 132 -9.02 -5.48 11.42
CA SER A 132 -9.55 -6.31 10.35
C SER A 132 -11.08 -6.27 10.31
N ASN A 133 -11.75 -6.44 11.45
CA ASN A 133 -13.20 -6.37 11.50
C ASN A 133 -13.75 -4.97 11.16
N LEU A 134 -13.04 -3.89 11.49
CA LEU A 134 -13.43 -2.55 11.05
C LEU A 134 -13.47 -2.44 9.52
N LEU A 135 -12.45 -2.95 8.82
CA LEU A 135 -12.34 -2.91 7.35
C LEU A 135 -13.46 -3.69 6.65
N PHE A 136 -13.94 -4.78 7.26
CA PHE A 136 -14.98 -5.64 6.68
C PHE A 136 -16.38 -5.42 7.29
N SER A 137 -16.56 -4.37 8.09
CA SER A 137 -17.83 -4.08 8.76
C SER A 137 -18.73 -3.15 7.97
N ASP A 138 -20.04 -3.41 8.00
CA ASP A 138 -21.05 -2.44 7.57
C ASP A 138 -21.10 -1.23 8.52
N SER A 139 -21.63 -0.10 8.04
CA SER A 139 -21.57 1.21 8.73
C SER A 139 -21.96 1.22 10.23
N SER A 140 -22.96 0.44 10.65
CA SER A 140 -23.39 0.36 12.06
C SER A 140 -22.36 -0.35 12.95
N ASP A 141 -21.71 -1.37 12.40
CA ASP A 141 -20.70 -2.17 13.08
C ASP A 141 -19.37 -1.42 13.20
N SER A 142 -19.07 -0.58 12.21
CA SER A 142 -17.88 0.27 12.20
C SER A 142 -17.80 1.17 13.43
N THR A 143 -18.93 1.69 13.92
CA THR A 143 -18.96 2.57 15.11
C THR A 143 -18.47 1.85 16.37
N TYR A 144 -18.86 0.58 16.56
CA TYR A 144 -18.39 -0.21 17.70
C TYR A 144 -16.87 -0.40 17.65
N TYR A 145 -16.34 -0.81 16.50
CA TYR A 145 -14.91 -1.08 16.35
C TYR A 145 -14.08 0.20 16.46
N LEU A 146 -14.52 1.31 15.86
CA LEU A 146 -13.89 2.63 16.01
C LEU A 146 -13.80 3.06 17.48
N ASN A 147 -14.89 2.93 18.23
CA ASN A 147 -14.89 3.27 19.65
C ASN A 147 -13.91 2.39 20.45
N LYS A 148 -13.88 1.08 20.19
CA LYS A 148 -12.96 0.16 20.87
C LYS A 148 -11.50 0.41 20.51
N ILE A 149 -11.22 0.71 19.24
CA ILE A 149 -9.87 1.07 18.78
C ILE A 149 -9.41 2.35 19.48
N SER A 150 -10.23 3.41 19.51
CA SER A 150 -9.89 4.66 20.20
C SER A 150 -9.54 4.46 21.69
N ILE A 151 -10.35 3.68 22.42
CA ILE A 151 -10.06 3.35 23.83
C ILE A 151 -8.74 2.59 23.95
N ILE A 152 -8.51 1.58 23.11
CA ILE A 152 -7.31 0.75 23.17
C ILE A 152 -6.06 1.55 22.73
N ASP A 153 -6.17 2.45 21.77
CA ASP A 153 -5.10 3.34 21.33
C ASP A 153 -4.64 4.23 22.48
N SER A 154 -5.58 4.81 23.24
CA SER A 154 -5.25 5.53 24.48
C SER A 154 -4.48 4.63 25.47
N LEU A 155 -4.92 3.38 25.67
CA LEU A 155 -4.22 2.45 26.56
C LEU A 155 -2.79 2.11 26.08
N ILE A 156 -2.59 1.99 24.77
CA ILE A 156 -1.28 1.74 24.17
C ILE A 156 -0.37 2.95 24.38
N LEU A 157 -0.85 4.16 24.05
CA LEU A 157 -0.09 5.39 24.18
C LEU A 157 0.36 5.63 25.62
N TYR A 158 -0.51 5.42 26.60
CA TYR A 158 -0.20 5.60 28.03
C TYR A 158 0.51 4.40 28.67
N SER A 159 0.80 3.32 27.93
CA SER A 159 1.58 2.21 28.45
C SER A 159 3.07 2.54 28.45
N ASN A 160 3.73 2.29 29.59
CA ASN A 160 5.19 2.37 29.72
C ASN A 160 5.89 1.08 29.29
N HIS A 161 5.14 -0.01 29.11
CA HIS A 161 5.67 -1.32 28.74
C HIS A 161 4.78 -1.93 27.64
N LEU A 162 5.30 -1.91 26.41
CA LEU A 162 4.70 -2.65 25.31
C LEU A 162 5.53 -3.93 25.09
N PRO A 163 4.86 -5.07 24.81
CA PRO A 163 5.50 -6.27 24.29
C PRO A 163 6.47 -5.94 23.16
N GLY A 164 7.69 -6.46 23.19
CA GLY A 164 8.64 -6.27 22.10
C GLY A 164 9.44 -4.96 22.11
N TYR A 165 9.72 -4.34 23.27
CA TYR A 165 10.69 -3.21 23.29
C TYR A 165 12.08 -3.62 22.76
N TYR A 166 12.42 -4.91 22.78
CA TYR A 166 13.64 -5.46 22.14
C TYR A 166 13.39 -6.18 20.81
N ASP A 167 12.15 -6.60 20.54
CA ASP A 167 11.71 -7.13 19.24
C ASP A 167 11.00 -6.01 18.49
N ARG A 168 11.78 -5.23 17.72
CA ARG A 168 11.38 -4.00 17.00
C ARG A 168 10.13 -4.10 16.12
N GLU A 169 9.54 -5.28 15.98
CA GLU A 169 8.45 -5.59 15.07
C GLU A 169 7.06 -5.30 15.70
N TYR A 170 6.77 -5.80 16.91
CA TYR A 170 5.39 -5.80 17.44
C TYR A 170 5.05 -4.64 18.39
N GLY A 171 5.95 -4.27 19.31
CA GLY A 171 5.76 -3.11 20.19
C GLY A 171 5.70 -1.81 19.40
N SER A 172 6.48 -1.76 18.31
CA SER A 172 6.44 -0.73 17.29
C SER A 172 5.09 -0.70 16.58
N TYR A 173 4.54 -1.84 16.13
CA TYR A 173 3.26 -1.86 15.42
C TYR A 173 2.09 -1.28 16.24
N LEU A 174 1.91 -1.73 17.48
CA LEU A 174 0.83 -1.23 18.34
C LEU A 174 0.95 0.28 18.52
N ARG A 175 2.14 0.75 18.90
CA ARG A 175 2.38 2.17 19.15
C ARG A 175 2.23 3.01 17.88
N ASN A 176 2.82 2.59 16.76
CA ASN A 176 2.75 3.31 15.49
C ASN A 176 1.31 3.38 14.98
N SER A 177 0.55 2.30 15.13
CA SER A 177 -0.87 2.30 14.81
C SER A 177 -1.65 3.30 15.66
N SER A 178 -1.46 3.30 16.98
CA SER A 178 -2.16 4.21 17.88
C SER A 178 -1.76 5.68 17.67
N LEU A 179 -0.48 5.96 17.38
CA LEU A 179 -0.02 7.30 17.01
C LEU A 179 -0.63 7.74 15.68
N SER A 180 -0.69 6.86 14.69
CA SER A 180 -1.28 7.19 13.37
C SER A 180 -2.78 7.47 13.44
N ASN A 181 -3.48 6.80 14.37
CA ASN A 181 -4.90 6.99 14.62
C ASN A 181 -5.23 8.15 15.57
N ASN A 182 -4.22 8.79 16.17
CA ASN A 182 -4.41 9.78 17.23
C ASN A 182 -5.13 11.06 16.75
N ASP A 183 -5.07 11.35 15.44
CA ASP A 183 -5.79 12.45 14.78
C ASP A 183 -5.66 13.80 15.52
N GLN A 184 -4.46 14.11 16.01
CA GLN A 184 -4.16 15.36 16.72
C GLN A 184 -5.02 15.59 17.99
N ASP A 185 -5.44 14.52 18.67
CA ASP A 185 -6.21 14.62 19.93
C ASP A 185 -5.50 15.50 20.98
N PRO A 186 -6.06 16.67 21.36
CA PRO A 186 -5.44 17.57 22.33
C PRO A 186 -5.17 16.92 23.69
N GLU A 187 -5.94 15.90 24.09
CA GLU A 187 -5.77 15.22 25.38
C GLU A 187 -4.50 14.36 25.42
N THR A 188 -4.00 13.90 24.26
CA THR A 188 -2.81 13.06 24.19
C THR A 188 -1.53 13.86 23.90
N TYR A 189 -1.63 15.16 23.57
CA TYR A 189 -0.48 16.01 23.21
C TYR A 189 0.71 15.86 24.16
N ASN A 190 0.50 15.99 25.47
CA ASN A 190 1.58 15.89 26.45
C ASN A 190 2.22 14.49 26.48
N ARG A 191 1.42 13.45 26.22
CA ARG A 191 1.92 12.07 26.14
C ARG A 191 2.71 11.86 24.85
N VAL A 192 2.20 12.31 23.70
CA VAL A 192 2.92 12.26 22.42
C VAL A 192 4.25 13.01 22.53
N LYS A 193 4.24 14.22 23.10
CA LYS A 193 5.46 15.00 23.36
C LYS A 193 6.43 14.27 24.28
N TYR A 194 5.95 13.62 25.33
CA TYR A 194 6.79 12.80 26.19
C TYR A 194 7.44 11.64 25.41
N LEU A 195 6.66 10.90 24.61
CA LEU A 195 7.16 9.79 23.80
C LEU A 195 8.23 10.26 22.82
N ALA A 196 7.98 11.36 22.10
CA ALA A 196 8.96 11.95 21.19
C ALA A 196 10.23 12.36 21.94
N LEU A 197 10.13 13.24 22.93
CA LEU A 197 11.30 13.91 23.50
C LEU A 197 12.07 13.07 24.52
N LYS A 198 11.38 12.23 25.29
CA LYS A 198 11.98 11.41 26.36
C LYS A 198 12.25 9.99 25.92
N GLU A 199 11.35 9.35 25.18
CA GLU A 199 11.56 7.98 24.69
C GLU A 199 12.25 7.94 23.32
N LYS A 200 12.45 9.10 22.67
CA LYS A 200 13.08 9.22 21.34
C LYS A 200 12.34 8.43 20.27
N ASP A 201 11.02 8.42 20.38
CA ASP A 201 10.12 7.74 19.44
C ASP A 201 9.87 8.63 18.21
N LEU A 202 10.37 8.20 17.04
CA LEU A 202 10.31 8.98 15.80
C LEU A 202 8.89 9.08 15.24
N MET A 203 8.05 8.06 15.40
CA MET A 203 6.64 8.14 15.01
C MET A 203 5.90 9.12 15.91
N ALA A 204 6.24 9.19 17.20
CA ALA A 204 5.69 10.19 18.10
C ALA A 204 6.20 11.60 17.77
N LEU A 205 7.42 11.75 17.25
CA LEU A 205 7.94 13.04 16.76
C LEU A 205 7.13 13.53 15.55
N VAL A 206 6.83 12.63 14.60
CA VAL A 206 5.97 12.94 13.45
C VAL A 206 4.56 13.32 13.91
N GLU A 207 3.97 12.55 14.83
CA GLU A 207 2.65 12.86 15.39
C GLU A 207 2.66 14.18 16.18
N LEU A 208 3.71 14.48 16.95
CA LEU A 208 3.88 15.75 17.65
C LEU A 208 3.84 16.94 16.70
N ALA A 209 4.51 16.83 15.54
CA ALA A 209 4.51 17.89 14.55
C ALA A 209 3.12 18.14 13.96
N LYS A 210 2.25 17.14 13.84
CA LYS A 210 0.88 17.32 13.33
C LYS A 210 0.03 18.27 14.19
N TYR A 211 0.34 18.46 15.48
CA TYR A 211 -0.31 19.48 16.32
C TYR A 211 0.04 20.92 15.91
N ARG A 212 1.18 21.11 15.23
CA ARG A 212 1.63 22.40 14.68
C ARG A 212 1.79 23.52 15.71
N TYR A 213 2.21 23.17 16.94
CA TYR A 213 2.46 24.16 17.97
C TYR A 213 3.84 24.82 17.77
N PRO A 214 3.93 26.15 17.63
CA PRO A 214 5.21 26.85 17.42
C PRO A 214 6.23 26.64 18.54
N SER A 215 5.75 26.36 19.77
CA SER A 215 6.59 26.04 20.93
C SER A 215 7.35 24.71 20.82
N ASP A 216 7.04 23.88 19.82
CA ASP A 216 7.73 22.60 19.59
C ASP A 216 8.83 22.67 18.54
N THR A 217 9.02 23.82 17.88
CA THR A 217 10.02 23.99 16.80
C THR A 217 11.44 23.66 17.26
N GLU A 218 11.91 24.23 18.37
CA GLU A 218 13.25 23.93 18.92
C GLU A 218 13.40 22.45 19.30
N ASN A 219 12.34 21.86 19.85
CA ASN A 219 12.34 20.43 20.22
C ASN A 219 12.43 19.53 18.99
N ILE A 220 11.70 19.85 17.91
CA ILE A 220 11.75 19.11 16.64
C ILE A 220 13.14 19.22 16.02
N LEU A 221 13.73 20.42 15.98
CA LEU A 221 15.07 20.65 15.44
C LEU A 221 16.17 19.88 16.19
N SER A 222 15.96 19.54 17.47
CA SER A 222 16.94 18.78 18.26
C SER A 222 17.19 17.34 17.76
N PHE A 223 16.39 16.85 16.81
CA PHE A 223 16.51 15.53 16.19
C PHE A 223 17.38 15.51 14.92
N ASN A 224 17.90 16.66 14.46
CA ASN A 224 18.69 16.77 13.23
C ASN A 224 17.98 16.11 12.03
N GLU A 225 18.66 15.28 11.24
CA GLU A 225 18.11 14.65 10.02
C GLU A 225 16.82 13.85 10.29
N GLU A 226 16.67 13.25 11.48
CA GLU A 226 15.45 12.54 11.88
C GLU A 226 14.22 13.46 11.99
N ALA A 227 14.41 14.78 11.99
CA ALA A 227 13.33 15.77 12.03
C ALA A 227 12.64 16.00 10.68
N PHE A 228 13.22 15.56 9.55
CA PHE A 228 12.70 15.92 8.23
C PHE A 228 11.24 15.51 8.01
N GLU A 229 10.88 14.28 8.39
CA GLU A 229 9.50 13.81 8.27
C GLU A 229 8.54 14.62 9.15
N ALA A 230 8.94 14.94 10.37
CA ALA A 230 8.13 15.79 11.25
C ALA A 230 7.94 17.20 10.67
N ILE A 231 8.99 17.79 10.08
CA ILE A 231 8.93 19.09 9.41
C ILE A 231 7.98 19.07 8.20
N SER A 232 7.86 17.97 7.47
CA SER A 232 6.93 17.87 6.33
C SER A 232 5.46 17.98 6.77
N HIS A 233 5.12 17.53 7.98
CA HIS A 233 3.78 17.68 8.57
C HIS A 233 3.52 19.07 9.17
N PHE A 234 4.58 19.80 9.51
CA PHE A 234 4.56 21.15 10.08
C PHE A 234 5.61 22.07 9.43
N PRO A 235 5.38 22.57 8.20
CA PRO A 235 6.33 23.44 7.51
C PRO A 235 6.36 24.86 8.11
N HIS A 236 6.97 25.01 9.29
CA HIS A 236 7.09 26.28 10.03
C HIS A 236 8.33 27.09 9.61
N PRO A 237 8.26 28.43 9.45
CA PRO A 237 9.38 29.26 8.99
C PRO A 237 10.70 29.08 9.74
N ASP A 238 10.66 28.75 11.03
CA ASP A 238 11.85 28.54 11.87
C ASP A 238 12.69 27.34 11.43
N PHE A 239 12.11 26.37 10.71
CA PHE A 239 12.85 25.21 10.19
C PHE A 239 13.62 25.53 8.91
N TRP A 240 13.36 26.68 8.25
CA TRP A 240 13.90 26.94 6.91
C TRP A 240 15.43 26.99 6.89
N LYS A 241 16.06 27.71 7.82
CA LYS A 241 17.53 27.79 7.93
C LYS A 241 18.17 26.43 8.18
N PHE A 242 17.48 25.59 8.96
CA PHE A 242 17.91 24.23 9.21
C PHE A 242 17.89 23.41 7.92
N LEU A 243 16.78 23.41 7.17
CA LEU A 243 16.69 22.71 5.88
C LEU A 243 17.72 23.19 4.85
N GLU A 244 17.97 24.50 4.78
CA GLU A 244 19.00 25.08 3.89
C GLU A 244 20.41 24.58 4.23
N SER A 245 20.70 24.26 5.49
CA SER A 245 22.01 23.76 5.90
C SER A 245 22.34 22.36 5.37
N PHE A 246 21.33 21.58 4.97
CA PHE A 246 21.48 20.24 4.38
C PHE A 246 21.45 20.24 2.85
N LYS A 247 21.43 21.43 2.24
CA LYS A 247 21.40 21.58 0.79
C LYS A 247 22.59 20.86 0.15
N PHE A 248 22.30 19.90 -0.73
CA PHE A 248 23.25 19.03 -1.43
C PHE A 248 23.97 17.98 -0.57
N THR A 249 23.71 17.90 0.74
CA THR A 249 24.28 16.87 1.61
C THR A 249 23.25 15.81 2.00
N ALA A 250 22.00 16.22 2.26
CA ALA A 250 20.89 15.28 2.42
C ALA A 250 20.31 14.94 1.04
N MET A 251 20.30 13.66 0.72
CA MET A 251 19.76 13.12 -0.54
C MET A 251 18.80 11.98 -0.26
N GLU A 252 17.77 12.28 0.53
CA GLU A 252 16.73 11.32 0.90
C GLU A 252 15.34 11.94 0.75
N LYS A 253 14.36 11.10 0.44
CA LYS A 253 12.96 11.48 0.25
C LYS A 253 12.39 12.36 1.36
N GLN A 254 12.60 12.03 2.63
CA GLN A 254 12.06 12.79 3.77
C GLN A 254 12.55 14.24 3.78
N TYR A 255 13.83 14.46 3.44
CA TYR A 255 14.37 15.80 3.28
C TYR A 255 13.66 16.57 2.16
N TYR A 256 13.49 15.94 1.00
CA TYR A 256 12.77 16.58 -0.12
C TYR A 256 11.30 16.87 0.22
N GLU A 257 10.62 15.98 0.93
CA GLU A 257 9.23 16.16 1.39
C GLU A 257 9.13 17.34 2.36
N SER A 258 10.10 17.46 3.28
CA SER A 258 10.15 18.57 4.24
C SER A 258 10.26 19.94 3.57
N ILE A 259 10.97 20.03 2.43
CA ILE A 259 11.04 21.24 1.61
C ILE A 259 9.73 21.42 0.83
N ALA A 260 9.25 20.36 0.17
CA ALA A 260 8.07 20.42 -0.69
C ALA A 260 6.79 20.81 0.07
N ALA A 261 6.67 20.45 1.35
CA ALA A 261 5.55 20.79 2.21
C ALA A 261 5.28 22.30 2.35
N TYR A 262 6.29 23.16 2.14
CA TYR A 262 6.16 24.63 2.26
C TYR A 262 5.36 25.30 1.13
N LYS A 263 5.28 24.67 -0.04
CA LYS A 263 4.44 25.10 -1.19
C LYS A 263 4.57 26.60 -1.51
N ASN A 264 5.80 27.10 -1.61
CA ASN A 264 6.08 28.50 -1.91
C ASN A 264 7.28 28.65 -2.87
N GLU A 265 7.59 29.88 -3.29
CA GLU A 265 8.65 30.11 -4.28
C GLU A 265 10.04 29.72 -3.74
N LYS A 266 10.28 29.82 -2.42
CA LYS A 266 11.56 29.39 -1.83
C LYS A 266 11.73 27.87 -1.89
N SER A 267 10.69 27.10 -1.58
CA SER A 267 10.74 25.63 -1.71
C SER A 267 10.89 25.19 -3.16
N LYS A 268 10.15 25.80 -4.09
CA LYS A 268 10.32 25.54 -5.53
C LYS A 268 11.74 25.87 -6.01
N GLN A 269 12.31 26.99 -5.58
CA GLN A 269 13.68 27.36 -5.91
C GLN A 269 14.68 26.33 -5.39
N LEU A 270 14.60 25.97 -4.11
CA LEU A 270 15.52 25.00 -3.50
C LEU A 270 15.42 23.62 -4.16
N LEU A 271 14.21 23.11 -4.39
CA LEU A 271 13.99 21.84 -5.10
C LEU A 271 14.52 21.89 -6.53
N SER A 272 14.37 23.02 -7.23
CA SER A 272 14.95 23.21 -8.57
C SER A 272 16.48 23.21 -8.56
N GLU A 273 17.10 23.80 -7.55
CA GLU A 273 18.54 23.80 -7.37
C GLU A 273 19.07 22.39 -7.04
N ILE A 274 18.37 21.64 -6.19
CA ILE A 274 18.65 20.22 -5.89
C ILE A 274 18.57 19.40 -7.17
N TYR A 275 17.49 19.53 -7.95
CA TYR A 275 17.35 18.87 -9.25
C TYR A 275 18.53 19.15 -10.18
N SER A 276 18.92 20.43 -10.32
CA SER A 276 20.05 20.82 -11.16
C SER A 276 21.38 20.25 -10.66
N HIS A 277 21.57 20.15 -9.34
CA HIS A 277 22.75 19.53 -8.75
C HIS A 277 22.78 18.02 -9.03
N LEU A 278 21.69 17.29 -8.79
CA LEU A 278 21.58 15.86 -9.11
C LEU A 278 21.90 15.57 -10.58
N ASN A 279 21.41 16.42 -11.49
CA ASN A 279 21.69 16.28 -12.92
C ASN A 279 23.17 16.51 -13.25
N LYS A 280 23.76 17.56 -12.67
CA LYS A 280 25.18 17.88 -12.87
C LYS A 280 26.11 16.76 -12.38
N GLU A 281 25.79 16.16 -11.25
CA GLU A 281 26.58 15.06 -10.67
C GLU A 281 26.30 13.70 -11.32
N ASN A 282 25.42 13.63 -12.33
CA ASN A 282 24.94 12.38 -12.93
C ASN A 282 24.45 11.38 -11.86
N ALA A 283 23.68 11.88 -10.89
CA ALA A 283 23.21 11.09 -9.77
C ALA A 283 22.39 9.86 -10.21
N ASN A 284 22.31 8.86 -9.34
CA ASN A 284 21.48 7.68 -9.55
C ASN A 284 20.01 8.10 -9.76
N ILE A 285 19.31 7.44 -10.70
CA ILE A 285 17.89 7.70 -10.98
C ILE A 285 17.01 7.60 -9.73
N GLY A 286 17.37 6.77 -8.74
CA GLY A 286 16.64 6.65 -7.47
C GLY A 286 16.49 7.98 -6.74
N TYR A 287 17.50 8.86 -6.77
CA TYR A 287 17.39 10.19 -6.14
C TYR A 287 16.43 11.11 -6.89
N PHE A 288 16.32 10.97 -8.21
CA PHE A 288 15.32 11.69 -9.01
C PHE A 288 13.91 11.17 -8.73
N GLU A 289 13.77 9.86 -8.53
CA GLU A 289 12.50 9.22 -8.17
C GLU A 289 12.03 9.67 -6.78
N GLU A 290 12.93 9.71 -5.79
CA GLU A 290 12.63 10.22 -4.44
C GLU A 290 12.25 11.71 -4.45
N LEU A 291 12.97 12.54 -5.20
CA LEU A 291 12.66 13.97 -5.33
C LEU A 291 11.32 14.18 -6.04
N TYR A 292 11.04 13.42 -7.11
CA TYR A 292 9.76 13.45 -7.80
C TYR A 292 8.63 13.02 -6.85
N GLU A 293 8.77 11.90 -6.15
CA GLU A 293 7.77 11.40 -5.22
C GLU A 293 7.46 12.43 -4.12
N ALA A 294 8.48 13.08 -3.57
CA ALA A 294 8.32 14.12 -2.57
C ALA A 294 7.50 15.33 -3.07
N VAL A 295 7.75 15.76 -4.30
CA VAL A 295 7.01 16.84 -4.97
C VAL A 295 5.56 16.44 -5.21
N VAL A 296 5.31 15.21 -5.65
CA VAL A 296 3.95 14.72 -5.94
C VAL A 296 3.12 14.51 -4.68
N ARG A 297 3.70 13.92 -3.62
CA ARG A 297 3.04 13.79 -2.31
C ARG A 297 2.62 15.14 -1.74
N ASN A 298 3.42 16.18 -2.00
CA ASN A 298 3.16 17.56 -1.60
C ASN A 298 2.68 18.43 -2.77
N TYR A 299 1.98 17.85 -3.75
CA TYR A 299 1.59 18.56 -4.97
C TYR A 299 0.94 19.92 -4.68
N ASP A 300 1.40 20.90 -5.45
CA ASP A 300 0.89 22.25 -5.54
C ASP A 300 1.26 22.79 -6.94
N PRO A 301 0.38 23.57 -7.62
CA PRO A 301 0.66 24.11 -8.95
C PRO A 301 1.98 24.90 -9.06
N ILE A 302 2.52 25.41 -7.95
CA ILE A 302 3.84 26.05 -7.92
C ILE A 302 4.98 25.13 -8.39
N TYR A 303 4.79 23.81 -8.27
CA TYR A 303 5.75 22.78 -8.66
C TYR A 303 5.54 22.22 -10.07
N ASP A 304 4.54 22.68 -10.84
CA ASP A 304 4.28 22.27 -12.22
C ASP A 304 5.54 22.27 -13.09
N SER A 305 6.38 23.31 -12.94
CA SER A 305 7.61 23.43 -13.74
C SER A 305 8.64 22.35 -13.41
N ILE A 306 8.68 21.89 -12.16
CA ILE A 306 9.57 20.81 -11.72
C ILE A 306 9.03 19.48 -12.25
N ILE A 307 7.74 19.22 -12.07
CA ILE A 307 7.05 18.03 -12.60
C ILE A 307 7.25 17.93 -14.12
N LYS A 308 7.07 19.04 -14.84
CA LYS A 308 7.31 19.10 -16.29
C LYS A 308 8.74 18.69 -16.65
N LYS A 309 9.76 19.14 -15.90
CA LYS A 309 11.16 18.74 -16.14
C LYS A 309 11.37 17.24 -15.94
N PHE A 310 10.84 16.68 -14.85
CA PHE A 310 10.89 15.23 -14.62
C PHE A 310 10.27 14.43 -15.76
N TRP A 311 9.09 14.86 -16.23
CA TRP A 311 8.42 14.22 -17.34
C TRP A 311 9.21 14.36 -18.66
N LEU A 312 9.73 15.54 -18.96
CA LEU A 312 10.42 15.76 -20.24
C LEU A 312 11.81 15.13 -20.29
N GLU A 313 12.57 15.16 -19.19
CA GLU A 313 13.96 14.71 -19.16
C GLU A 313 14.09 13.24 -18.74
N TYR A 314 13.35 12.82 -17.72
CA TYR A 314 13.47 11.47 -17.13
C TYR A 314 12.31 10.53 -17.45
N LYS A 315 11.25 11.06 -18.07
CA LYS A 315 10.01 10.33 -18.39
C LYS A 315 9.32 9.78 -17.15
N ILE A 316 9.55 10.40 -16.00
CA ILE A 316 8.91 10.06 -14.73
C ILE A 316 7.63 10.86 -14.62
N ILE A 317 6.51 10.16 -14.56
CA ILE A 317 5.20 10.69 -14.22
C ILE A 317 4.32 9.55 -13.68
N ASP A 318 3.39 9.87 -12.78
CA ASP A 318 2.46 8.92 -12.19
C ASP A 318 1.00 9.25 -12.54
N PHE A 319 0.11 8.31 -12.21
CA PHE A 319 -1.31 8.43 -12.51
C PHE A 319 -1.92 9.64 -11.78
N SER A 320 -1.61 9.81 -10.49
CA SER A 320 -2.15 10.90 -9.67
C SER A 320 -1.79 12.28 -10.25
N THR A 321 -0.54 12.47 -10.67
CA THR A 321 -0.09 13.72 -11.28
C THR A 321 -0.72 13.93 -12.64
N THR A 322 -0.84 12.87 -13.44
CA THR A 322 -1.49 12.93 -14.76
C THR A 322 -2.93 13.43 -14.63
N THR A 323 -3.70 12.85 -13.71
CA THR A 323 -5.08 13.25 -13.42
C THR A 323 -5.15 14.69 -12.91
N ARG A 324 -4.32 15.07 -11.93
CA ARG A 324 -4.32 16.43 -11.37
C ARG A 324 -3.95 17.51 -12.39
N LEU A 325 -2.98 17.25 -13.26
CA LEU A 325 -2.62 18.17 -14.34
C LEU A 325 -3.80 18.38 -15.30
N LEU A 326 -4.51 17.29 -15.65
CA LEU A 326 -5.71 17.36 -16.50
C LEU A 326 -6.88 18.08 -15.83
N GLU A 327 -7.08 17.90 -14.52
CA GLU A 327 -8.10 18.60 -13.76
C GLU A 327 -7.81 20.10 -13.61
N THR A 328 -6.54 20.48 -13.50
CA THR A 328 -6.11 21.87 -13.29
C THR A 328 -6.12 22.68 -14.59
N ASP A 329 -5.46 22.17 -15.64
CA ASP A 329 -5.36 22.84 -16.94
C ASP A 329 -5.16 21.78 -18.05
N PRO A 330 -6.26 21.22 -18.61
CA PRO A 330 -6.17 20.10 -19.52
C PRO A 330 -5.50 20.44 -20.85
N GLU A 331 -5.57 21.69 -21.32
CA GLU A 331 -4.91 22.12 -22.55
C GLU A 331 -3.40 22.16 -22.37
N LYS A 332 -2.92 22.80 -21.29
CA LYS A 332 -1.50 22.86 -20.94
C LYS A 332 -0.95 21.46 -20.64
N ALA A 333 -1.68 20.65 -19.88
CA ALA A 333 -1.31 19.26 -19.58
C ALA A 333 -1.17 18.44 -20.86
N SER A 334 -2.15 18.54 -21.76
CA SER A 334 -2.12 17.88 -23.07
C SER A 334 -0.89 18.28 -23.89
N SER A 335 -0.50 19.55 -23.92
CA SER A 335 0.72 19.99 -24.61
C SER A 335 1.99 19.40 -23.97
N ILE A 336 2.05 19.32 -22.63
CA ILE A 336 3.16 18.70 -21.89
C ILE A 336 3.26 17.20 -22.21
N PHE A 337 2.14 16.49 -22.25
CA PHE A 337 2.10 15.07 -22.59
C PHE A 337 2.54 14.84 -24.03
N ALA A 338 2.03 15.63 -24.98
CA ALA A 338 2.44 15.56 -26.38
C ALA A 338 3.95 15.74 -26.55
N GLU A 339 4.54 16.72 -25.87
CA GLU A 339 5.97 17.00 -25.88
C GLU A 339 6.79 15.82 -25.32
N GLY A 340 6.39 15.29 -24.17
CA GLY A 340 7.10 14.18 -23.54
C GLY A 340 6.99 12.87 -24.32
N LEU A 341 5.80 12.50 -24.80
CA LEU A 341 5.60 11.29 -25.61
C LEU A 341 6.34 11.38 -26.95
N SER A 342 6.34 12.55 -27.59
CA SER A 342 6.98 12.76 -28.90
C SER A 342 8.51 12.68 -28.88
N THR A 343 9.13 12.84 -27.71
CA THR A 343 10.59 12.85 -27.53
C THR A 343 11.13 11.59 -26.85
N SER A 344 10.24 10.70 -26.40
CA SER A 344 10.61 9.54 -25.58
C SER A 344 11.24 8.41 -26.37
N LYS A 345 12.43 7.96 -25.94
CA LYS A 345 13.03 6.69 -26.44
C LYS A 345 12.66 5.49 -25.58
N ASN A 346 12.45 5.71 -24.27
CA ASN A 346 12.01 4.72 -23.30
C ASN A 346 10.99 5.40 -22.37
N LEU A 347 9.75 4.94 -22.37
CA LEU A 347 8.72 5.45 -21.45
C LEU A 347 8.86 4.77 -20.09
N ARG A 348 8.78 5.54 -19.00
CA ARG A 348 8.87 5.06 -17.61
C ARG A 348 7.69 5.57 -16.80
N PHE A 349 6.54 4.93 -16.95
CA PHE A 349 5.41 5.21 -16.08
C PHE A 349 5.72 4.62 -14.69
N GLN A 350 5.71 5.46 -13.67
CA GLN A 350 5.94 5.04 -12.28
C GLN A 350 4.69 5.33 -11.48
N ASN A 351 4.22 4.38 -10.69
CA ASN A 351 3.09 4.60 -9.78
C ASN A 351 3.63 4.61 -8.36
N PHE A 352 4.00 5.80 -7.86
CA PHE A 352 4.56 5.96 -6.52
C PHE A 352 3.49 5.95 -5.42
N LEU A 353 2.27 6.39 -5.76
CA LEU A 353 1.13 6.39 -4.85
C LEU A 353 0.24 5.19 -5.16
N LEU A 354 0.52 4.06 -4.51
CA LEU A 354 -0.39 2.89 -4.51
C LEU A 354 -1.66 3.14 -3.69
N ILE A 355 -1.71 4.25 -2.92
CA ILE A 355 -2.76 4.55 -1.93
C ILE A 355 -4.04 5.08 -2.59
N ASP A 356 -3.95 5.69 -3.78
CA ASP A 356 -5.10 6.26 -4.50
C ASP A 356 -5.65 5.31 -5.58
N TYR A 357 -5.28 4.03 -5.56
CA TYR A 357 -5.94 3.06 -6.42
C TYR A 357 -7.33 2.77 -5.86
N PRO A 358 -8.43 3.07 -6.59
CA PRO A 358 -9.73 2.57 -6.19
C PRO A 358 -9.64 1.04 -6.10
N GLU A 359 -10.16 0.47 -5.01
CA GLU A 359 -10.06 -0.96 -4.62
C GLU A 359 -10.52 -1.96 -5.69
N ASN A 360 -11.08 -1.47 -6.82
CA ASN A 360 -11.53 -2.25 -7.97
C ASN A 360 -10.53 -2.26 -9.15
N SER A 361 -9.34 -1.68 -9.03
CA SER A 361 -8.33 -1.85 -10.06
C SER A 361 -7.76 -3.26 -9.99
N ASN A 362 -8.28 -4.14 -10.83
CA ASN A 362 -7.64 -5.43 -11.10
C ASN A 362 -6.14 -5.22 -11.31
N TYR A 363 -5.34 -6.14 -10.79
CA TYR A 363 -3.95 -6.35 -11.20
C TYR A 363 -3.96 -6.70 -12.71
N GLY A 364 -4.07 -5.67 -13.56
CA GLY A 364 -4.43 -5.81 -14.97
C GLY A 364 -4.94 -4.49 -15.51
N PHE A 365 -4.09 -3.84 -16.32
CA PHE A 365 -4.27 -2.61 -17.09
C PHE A 365 -5.74 -2.17 -17.30
N PRO A 366 -6.21 -1.14 -16.55
CA PRO A 366 -7.52 -0.55 -16.77
C PRO A 366 -7.58 0.27 -18.07
N GLU A 367 -8.80 0.46 -18.58
CA GLU A 367 -9.16 1.47 -19.59
C GLU A 367 -8.73 2.89 -19.14
N ASP A 368 -8.56 3.10 -17.83
CA ASP A 368 -7.99 4.28 -17.19
C ASP A 368 -6.45 4.25 -17.09
N SER A 369 -5.73 3.59 -18.00
CA SER A 369 -4.27 3.66 -17.95
C SER A 369 -3.81 5.10 -18.20
N MET A 370 -2.75 5.51 -17.52
CA MET A 370 -2.14 6.84 -17.66
C MET A 370 -1.86 7.22 -19.13
N LEU A 371 -1.46 6.25 -19.96
CA LEU A 371 -1.22 6.46 -21.39
C LEU A 371 -2.51 6.78 -22.16
N VAL A 372 -3.66 6.19 -21.81
CA VAL A 372 -4.97 6.53 -22.42
C VAL A 372 -5.32 7.96 -22.10
N LEU A 373 -5.28 8.33 -20.81
CA LEU A 373 -5.60 9.69 -20.38
C LEU A 373 -4.75 10.73 -21.12
N MET A 374 -3.45 10.47 -21.25
CA MET A 374 -2.56 11.31 -22.04
C MET A 374 -2.99 11.37 -23.50
N LEU A 375 -3.16 10.24 -24.18
CA LEU A 375 -3.51 10.21 -25.61
C LEU A 375 -4.85 10.87 -25.90
N ASP A 376 -5.88 10.59 -25.09
CA ASP A 376 -7.22 11.17 -25.23
C ASP A 376 -7.19 12.69 -25.03
N SER A 377 -6.43 13.17 -24.06
CA SER A 377 -6.24 14.61 -23.87
C SER A 377 -5.50 15.26 -25.05
N ILE A 378 -4.53 14.56 -25.66
CA ILE A 378 -3.81 15.07 -26.84
C ILE A 378 -4.75 15.10 -28.05
N GLU A 379 -5.59 14.09 -28.25
CA GLU A 379 -6.57 14.10 -29.34
C GLU A 379 -7.57 15.23 -29.21
N LYS A 380 -8.00 15.52 -27.97
CA LYS A 380 -8.98 16.57 -27.70
C LYS A 380 -8.39 17.98 -27.85
N PHE A 381 -7.19 18.22 -27.32
CA PHE A 381 -6.64 19.59 -27.20
C PHE A 381 -5.45 19.89 -28.12
N ASN A 382 -4.71 18.87 -28.56
CA ASN A 382 -3.54 19.00 -29.44
C ASN A 382 -3.58 17.99 -30.62
N PRO A 383 -4.69 17.93 -31.40
CA PRO A 383 -4.90 16.88 -32.41
C PRO A 383 -3.82 16.87 -33.51
N ASP A 384 -3.20 18.01 -33.79
CA ASP A 384 -2.10 18.11 -34.77
C ASP A 384 -0.84 17.34 -34.34
N LYS A 385 -0.66 17.09 -33.04
CA LYS A 385 0.49 16.36 -32.49
C LYS A 385 0.33 14.85 -32.53
N ILE A 386 -0.90 14.35 -32.64
CA ILE A 386 -1.21 12.92 -32.55
C ILE A 386 -0.41 12.05 -33.53
N PRO A 387 -0.23 12.43 -34.81
CA PRO A 387 0.55 11.62 -35.73
C PRO A 387 1.99 11.41 -35.26
N GLN A 388 2.62 12.45 -34.69
CA GLN A 388 3.99 12.33 -34.16
C GLN A 388 4.01 11.50 -32.87
N VAL A 389 3.07 11.77 -31.95
CA VAL A 389 2.95 11.06 -30.67
C VAL A 389 2.79 9.56 -30.90
N TYR A 390 1.82 9.13 -31.71
CA TYR A 390 1.63 7.70 -31.99
C TYR A 390 2.86 7.05 -32.63
N ARG A 391 3.47 7.70 -33.62
CA ARG A 391 4.68 7.16 -34.26
C ARG A 391 5.80 6.94 -33.26
N GLN A 392 5.96 7.83 -32.28
CA GLN A 392 7.00 7.69 -31.27
C GLN A 392 6.63 6.64 -30.22
N THR A 393 5.42 6.74 -29.64
CA THR A 393 4.92 5.85 -28.59
C THR A 393 4.97 4.38 -29.02
N ILE A 394 4.56 4.04 -30.25
CA ILE A 394 4.64 2.67 -30.79
C ILE A 394 6.07 2.11 -30.65
N ASN A 395 7.08 2.92 -30.96
CA ASN A 395 8.47 2.47 -30.95
C ASN A 395 9.08 2.43 -29.55
N SER A 396 8.57 3.21 -28.59
CA SER A 396 9.16 3.36 -27.24
C SER A 396 8.43 2.61 -26.14
N VAL A 397 7.18 2.21 -26.37
CA VAL A 397 6.36 1.51 -25.37
C VAL A 397 6.77 0.04 -25.25
N ASN A 398 6.89 -0.43 -24.00
CA ASN A 398 7.18 -1.83 -23.70
C ASN A 398 5.91 -2.70 -23.75
N PHE A 399 6.08 -4.02 -23.60
CA PHE A 399 4.97 -4.97 -23.68
C PHE A 399 3.88 -4.77 -22.61
N LEU A 400 4.18 -4.12 -21.47
CA LEU A 400 3.21 -3.90 -20.40
C LEU A 400 2.14 -2.88 -20.81
N TYR A 401 2.55 -1.78 -21.45
CA TYR A 401 1.62 -0.70 -21.86
C TYR A 401 1.15 -0.81 -23.31
N PHE A 402 1.66 -1.80 -24.06
CA PHE A 402 1.24 -2.05 -25.43
C PHE A 402 -0.24 -2.49 -25.58
N PRO A 403 -0.83 -3.34 -24.69
CA PRO A 403 -2.25 -3.71 -24.73
C PRO A 403 -3.18 -2.52 -24.83
N THR A 404 -2.91 -1.49 -24.03
CA THR A 404 -3.71 -0.26 -24.00
C THR A 404 -3.68 0.49 -25.34
N LEU A 405 -2.55 0.44 -26.04
CA LEU A 405 -2.42 1.07 -27.35
C LEU A 405 -3.10 0.22 -28.45
N ILE A 406 -3.10 -1.10 -28.33
CA ILE A 406 -3.62 -2.03 -29.34
C ILE A 406 -5.10 -1.75 -29.65
N GLU A 407 -5.94 -1.64 -28.63
CA GLU A 407 -7.38 -1.44 -28.81
C GLU A 407 -7.68 -0.21 -29.67
N LYS A 408 -7.02 0.90 -29.35
CA LYS A 408 -7.20 2.17 -30.06
C LYS A 408 -6.70 2.09 -31.50
N LEU A 409 -5.54 1.48 -31.72
CA LEU A 409 -4.95 1.33 -33.05
C LEU A 409 -5.73 0.36 -33.94
N GLU A 410 -6.31 -0.71 -33.39
CA GLU A 410 -7.16 -1.66 -34.12
C GLU A 410 -8.47 -1.01 -34.58
N LYS A 411 -9.04 -0.12 -33.76
CA LYS A 411 -10.29 0.59 -34.07
C LYS A 411 -10.08 1.66 -35.14
N GLU A 412 -9.10 2.54 -34.95
CA GLU A 412 -8.95 3.75 -35.78
C GLU A 412 -8.14 3.52 -37.06
N ARG A 413 -7.13 2.64 -37.02
CA ARG A 413 -6.25 2.28 -38.14
C ARG A 413 -5.71 3.50 -38.94
N PRO A 414 -5.02 4.46 -38.28
CA PRO A 414 -4.51 5.63 -38.97
C PRO A 414 -3.32 5.32 -39.90
N GLN A 415 -3.42 5.58 -41.20
CA GLN A 415 -2.36 5.22 -42.15
C GLN A 415 -0.94 5.72 -41.80
N TYR A 416 -0.81 6.86 -41.12
CA TYR A 416 0.49 7.42 -40.75
C TYR A 416 1.30 6.59 -39.73
N ILE A 417 0.74 5.53 -39.13
CA ILE A 417 1.47 4.65 -38.19
C ILE A 417 2.05 3.39 -38.82
N VAL A 418 1.66 3.03 -40.06
CA VAL A 418 2.03 1.75 -40.70
C VAL A 418 3.54 1.56 -40.71
N LYS A 419 4.30 2.60 -41.06
CA LYS A 419 5.77 2.56 -41.06
C LYS A 419 6.36 2.30 -39.66
N SER A 420 5.77 2.87 -38.61
CA SER A 420 6.20 2.66 -37.23
C SER A 420 5.88 1.25 -36.74
N LEU A 421 4.69 0.72 -37.08
CA LEU A 421 4.31 -0.66 -36.77
C LEU A 421 5.22 -1.67 -37.47
N LEU A 422 5.51 -1.49 -38.76
CA LEU A 422 6.45 -2.35 -39.49
C LEU A 422 7.85 -2.30 -38.89
N LYS A 423 8.32 -1.11 -38.48
CA LYS A 423 9.59 -0.95 -37.78
C LYS A 423 9.60 -1.67 -36.43
N LYS A 424 8.53 -1.56 -35.63
CA LYS A 424 8.41 -2.27 -34.34
C LYS A 424 8.40 -3.78 -34.56
N LEU A 425 7.62 -4.28 -35.52
CA LEU A 425 7.57 -5.70 -35.89
C LEU A 425 8.96 -6.23 -36.28
N ASP A 426 9.77 -5.40 -36.94
CA ASP A 426 11.14 -5.75 -37.32
C ASP A 426 12.20 -5.56 -36.21
N SER A 427 11.81 -5.04 -35.05
CA SER A 427 12.68 -4.89 -33.87
C SER A 427 12.51 -6.02 -32.85
N LYS A 428 13.51 -6.29 -31.99
CA LYS A 428 13.44 -7.38 -31.00
C LYS A 428 12.30 -7.15 -29.98
N ILE A 429 11.16 -7.79 -30.20
CA ILE A 429 9.94 -7.69 -29.38
C ILE A 429 9.45 -9.10 -28.99
N TYR A 430 8.56 -9.18 -28.00
CA TYR A 430 7.98 -10.45 -27.56
C TYR A 430 6.98 -11.01 -28.59
N ALA A 431 6.66 -12.31 -28.46
CA ALA A 431 5.68 -12.97 -29.33
C ALA A 431 4.29 -12.32 -29.22
N PHE A 432 3.89 -11.92 -28.01
CA PHE A 432 2.70 -11.11 -27.74
C PHE A 432 2.65 -9.84 -28.60
N GLU A 433 3.67 -8.99 -28.52
CA GLU A 433 3.71 -7.74 -29.29
C GLU A 433 3.75 -8.02 -30.80
N SER A 434 4.52 -9.03 -31.23
CA SER A 434 4.61 -9.43 -32.63
C SER A 434 3.25 -9.82 -33.20
N TYR A 435 2.43 -10.54 -32.40
CA TYR A 435 1.11 -11.00 -32.79
C TYR A 435 0.19 -9.81 -33.04
N HIS A 436 0.05 -8.93 -32.04
CA HIS A 436 -0.85 -7.79 -32.13
C HIS A 436 -0.41 -6.75 -33.17
N VAL A 437 0.89 -6.45 -33.29
CA VAL A 437 1.40 -5.57 -34.35
C VAL A 437 1.09 -6.15 -35.73
N SER A 438 1.29 -7.46 -35.93
CA SER A 438 0.99 -8.11 -37.21
C SER A 438 -0.50 -8.03 -37.50
N ARG A 439 -1.35 -8.37 -36.53
CA ARG A 439 -2.81 -8.31 -36.67
C ARG A 439 -3.28 -6.90 -37.07
N ILE A 440 -2.82 -5.86 -36.37
CA ILE A 440 -3.14 -4.46 -36.72
C ILE A 440 -2.75 -4.14 -38.16
N LEU A 441 -1.53 -4.51 -38.59
CA LEU A 441 -1.06 -4.25 -39.95
C LEU A 441 -1.89 -4.99 -41.01
N LEU A 442 -2.31 -6.23 -40.73
CA LEU A 442 -3.12 -7.03 -41.64
C LEU A 442 -4.57 -6.53 -41.75
N LEU A 443 -5.09 -5.87 -40.70
CA LEU A 443 -6.41 -5.21 -40.73
C LEU A 443 -6.51 -4.03 -41.71
N TYR A 444 -5.40 -3.52 -42.25
CA TYR A 444 -5.42 -2.56 -43.36
C TYR A 444 -5.82 -3.21 -44.69
N ASN A 445 -5.62 -4.53 -44.84
CA ASN A 445 -5.96 -5.30 -46.03
C ASN A 445 -5.34 -4.74 -47.34
N GLU A 446 -4.08 -4.29 -47.27
CA GLU A 446 -3.32 -3.78 -48.41
C GLU A 446 -2.18 -4.76 -48.77
N ASN A 447 -2.12 -5.21 -50.02
CA ASN A 447 -1.14 -6.21 -50.47
C ASN A 447 0.30 -5.81 -50.15
N THR A 448 0.65 -4.54 -50.34
CA THR A 448 2.00 -4.00 -50.08
C THR A 448 2.38 -4.04 -48.59
N ILE A 449 1.42 -3.90 -47.68
CA ILE A 449 1.62 -4.02 -46.23
C ILE A 449 1.72 -5.50 -45.87
N ASN A 450 0.80 -6.33 -46.37
CA ASN A 450 0.76 -7.77 -46.10
C ASN A 450 2.06 -8.46 -46.52
N ASP A 451 2.60 -8.16 -47.70
CA ASP A 451 3.87 -8.71 -48.18
C ASP A 451 5.04 -8.37 -47.26
N GLN A 452 5.06 -7.16 -46.70
CA GLN A 452 6.09 -6.73 -45.74
C GLN A 452 5.95 -7.45 -44.40
N VAL A 453 4.73 -7.58 -43.87
CA VAL A 453 4.45 -8.34 -42.64
C VAL A 453 4.92 -9.78 -42.80
N ILE A 454 4.51 -10.45 -43.87
CA ILE A 454 4.90 -11.83 -44.19
C ILE A 454 6.41 -11.97 -44.26
N LYS A 455 7.11 -11.08 -44.98
CA LYS A 455 8.56 -11.09 -45.10
C LYS A 455 9.26 -10.96 -43.74
N ILE A 456 8.77 -10.08 -42.87
CA ILE A 456 9.34 -9.90 -41.51
C ILE A 456 9.08 -11.15 -40.66
N LEU A 457 7.84 -11.67 -40.67
CA LEU A 457 7.47 -12.85 -39.88
C LEU A 457 8.25 -14.11 -40.28
N LYS A 458 8.45 -14.36 -41.59
CA LYS A 458 9.30 -15.47 -42.08
C LYS A 458 10.73 -15.36 -41.55
N ARG A 459 11.35 -14.18 -41.69
CA ARG A 459 12.72 -13.94 -41.20
C ARG A 459 12.83 -14.15 -39.69
N ARG A 460 11.74 -13.95 -38.94
CA ARG A 460 11.71 -13.93 -37.48
C ARG A 460 10.95 -15.10 -36.84
N GLN A 461 10.68 -16.16 -37.60
CA GLN A 461 9.87 -17.30 -37.18
C GLN A 461 10.24 -17.83 -35.79
N LYS A 462 11.54 -18.02 -35.52
CA LYS A 462 12.05 -18.53 -34.23
C LYS A 462 11.65 -17.72 -32.99
N TYR A 463 11.21 -16.46 -33.14
CA TYR A 463 10.86 -15.60 -32.03
C TYR A 463 9.38 -15.65 -31.66
N TRP A 464 8.50 -16.00 -32.60
CA TRP A 464 7.06 -16.05 -32.38
C TRP A 464 6.49 -17.48 -32.48
N ASP A 465 7.12 -18.38 -33.21
CA ASP A 465 6.72 -19.79 -33.35
C ASP A 465 7.24 -20.64 -32.18
N LYS A 466 6.79 -20.31 -30.96
CA LYS A 466 7.14 -21.04 -29.74
C LYS A 466 6.01 -21.05 -28.71
N GLY A 467 5.86 -22.19 -28.02
CA GLY A 467 4.85 -22.37 -26.97
C GLY A 467 3.43 -22.09 -27.48
N ASN A 468 2.61 -21.45 -26.64
CA ASN A 468 1.21 -21.17 -26.96
C ASN A 468 1.03 -20.17 -28.11
N TRP A 469 2.06 -19.38 -28.46
CA TRP A 469 1.98 -18.37 -29.52
C TRP A 469 1.94 -18.99 -30.93
N SER A 470 2.53 -20.16 -31.14
CA SER A 470 2.49 -20.86 -32.44
C SER A 470 1.06 -21.07 -32.94
N THR A 471 0.15 -21.45 -32.05
CA THR A 471 -1.26 -21.67 -32.38
C THR A 471 -1.95 -20.37 -32.74
N SER A 472 -1.81 -19.32 -31.92
CA SER A 472 -2.43 -18.01 -32.16
C SER A 472 -2.00 -17.40 -33.50
N PHE A 473 -0.72 -17.50 -33.85
CA PHE A 473 -0.24 -17.02 -35.15
C PHE A 473 -0.83 -17.82 -36.33
N ARG A 474 -0.94 -19.15 -36.21
CA ARG A 474 -1.57 -19.99 -37.26
C ARG A 474 -3.04 -19.64 -37.45
N GLU A 475 -3.78 -19.42 -36.36
CA GLU A 475 -5.17 -18.97 -36.42
C GLU A 475 -5.29 -17.62 -37.13
N MET A 476 -4.43 -16.66 -36.78
CA MET A 476 -4.37 -15.36 -37.47
C MET A 476 -4.03 -15.52 -38.97
N PHE A 477 -3.09 -16.41 -39.35
CA PHE A 477 -2.80 -16.63 -40.76
C PHE A 477 -3.99 -17.22 -41.52
N LEU A 478 -4.77 -18.10 -40.90
CA LEU A 478 -6.01 -18.61 -41.49
C LEU A 478 -7.05 -17.50 -41.66
N GLU A 479 -7.24 -16.66 -40.63
CA GLU A 479 -8.16 -15.51 -40.64
C GLU A 479 -7.84 -14.57 -41.81
N PHE A 480 -6.57 -14.20 -41.99
CA PHE A 480 -6.13 -13.27 -43.02
C PHE A 480 -5.71 -13.92 -44.35
N LYS A 481 -5.94 -15.24 -44.51
CA LYS A 481 -5.59 -16.03 -45.72
C LYS A 481 -4.11 -15.90 -46.12
N ILE A 482 -3.22 -15.90 -45.13
CA ILE A 482 -1.77 -15.78 -45.31
C ILE A 482 -1.15 -17.17 -45.43
N SER A 483 -0.29 -17.34 -46.43
CA SER A 483 0.60 -18.49 -46.55
C SER A 483 2.03 -18.05 -46.24
N LEU A 484 2.56 -18.50 -45.09
CA LEU A 484 3.97 -18.35 -44.75
C LEU A 484 4.87 -19.35 -45.47
#